data_AF-A0A2K0XWT3-F1
#
_entry.id   AF-A0A2K0XWT3-F1
#
_cell.length_a   1.000
_cell.length_b   1.000
_cell.length_c   1.000
_cell.angle_alpha   90.00
_cell.angle_beta   90.00
_cell.angle_gamma   90.00
#
_symmetry.space_group_name_H-M   'P 1'
#
loop_
_entity.id
_entity.type
_entity.pdbx_description
1 polymer ?
#
loop_
_entity_poly.entity_id
_entity_poly.type
_entity_poly.pdbx_seq_one_letter_code
_entity_poly.pdbx_strand_id
1 'polypeptide(L)'
;MSPYLTSQPLSFDAIALLTKLGHDRHALRHMEATEFSALRHQILAALQASDTPAWYLLGTDGCHLCHEAQSIIHTALSVCAQMPTVCALDLADAADERLVDLLGRHIPILMTDSQLLCYPFGLMDIIPLASSV
;
A
#
# COMPACT_ATOMS: atom_id res chain seq x y z
N MET A 1 -22.05 7.58 13.88
CA MET A 1 -21.11 8.61 14.40
C MET A 1 -19.89 7.86 14.87
N SER A 2 -18.81 7.82 14.08
CA SER A 2 -17.59 7.10 14.46
C SER A 2 -16.69 8.06 15.26
N PRO A 3 -16.30 7.72 16.49
CA PRO A 3 -15.44 8.58 17.30
C PRO A 3 -14.01 8.44 16.77
N TYR A 4 -13.39 9.56 16.43
CA TYR A 4 -11.94 9.74 16.33
C TYR A 4 -11.16 8.52 15.81
N LEU A 5 -10.91 8.48 14.50
CA LEU A 5 -9.65 7.95 14.00
C LEU A 5 -8.55 8.87 14.57
N THR A 6 -8.18 8.65 15.83
CA THR A 6 -7.02 9.28 16.43
C THR A 6 -5.85 8.84 15.56
N SER A 7 -5.29 9.77 14.79
CA SER A 7 -4.06 9.56 14.03
C SER A 7 -2.98 9.11 15.02
N GLN A 8 -2.81 7.79 15.16
CA GLN A 8 -1.78 7.25 16.01
C GLN A 8 -0.47 7.28 15.21
N PRO A 9 0.62 7.75 15.83
CA PRO A 9 1.92 7.70 15.19
C PRO A 9 2.30 6.25 14.89
N LEU A 10 3.00 6.02 13.78
CA LEU A 10 3.56 4.71 13.43
C LEU A 10 4.33 4.12 14.61
N SER A 11 4.09 2.85 14.91
CA SER A 11 4.82 2.13 15.95
C SER A 11 6.29 1.93 15.56
N PHE A 12 7.14 1.67 16.56
CA PHE A 12 8.55 1.38 16.33
C PHE A 12 8.73 0.16 15.41
N ASP A 13 7.91 -0.88 15.59
CA ASP A 13 7.95 -2.09 14.77
C ASP A 13 7.53 -1.80 13.32
N ALA A 14 6.50 -0.99 13.11
CA ALA A 14 6.09 -0.58 11.77
C ALA A 14 7.21 0.19 11.06
N ILE A 15 7.85 1.14 11.75
CA ILE A 15 8.99 1.89 11.21
C ILE A 15 10.16 0.96 10.86
N ALA A 16 10.47 0.02 11.76
CA ALA A 16 11.54 -0.95 11.54
C ALA A 16 11.25 -1.85 10.32
N LEU A 17 10.00 -2.29 10.13
CA LEU A 17 9.58 -3.06 8.96
C LEU A 17 9.69 -2.23 7.67
N LEU A 18 9.14 -1.02 7.65
CA LEU A 18 9.16 -0.16 6.48
C LEU A 18 10.59 0.26 6.08
N THR A 19 11.49 0.44 7.05
CA THR A 19 12.92 0.74 6.79
C THR A 19 13.61 -0.37 5.98
N LYS A 20 13.14 -1.63 6.08
CA LYS A 20 13.69 -2.73 5.28
C LYS A 20 13.51 -2.53 3.78
N LEU A 21 12.44 -1.83 3.37
CA LEU A 21 12.18 -1.53 1.95
C LEU A 21 13.30 -0.71 1.30
N GLY A 22 13.99 0.13 2.09
CA GLY A 22 15.13 0.92 1.61
C GLY A 22 16.32 0.07 1.14
N HIS A 23 16.44 -1.17 1.62
CA HIS A 23 17.50 -2.10 1.23
C HIS A 23 17.02 -3.14 0.22
N ASP A 24 15.77 -3.60 0.37
CA ASP A 24 15.13 -4.57 -0.50
C ASP A 24 13.64 -4.26 -0.65
N ARG A 25 13.22 -3.85 -1.86
CA ARG A 25 11.82 -3.55 -2.18
C ARG A 25 10.88 -4.75 -2.05
N HIS A 26 11.42 -5.97 -1.95
CA HIS A 26 10.68 -7.21 -1.76
C HIS A 26 10.66 -7.68 -0.30
N ALA A 27 11.29 -6.95 0.63
CA ALA A 27 11.47 -7.36 2.02
C ALA A 27 10.16 -7.69 2.76
N LEU A 28 9.04 -7.09 2.34
CA LEU A 28 7.73 -7.27 2.97
C LEU A 28 6.75 -8.13 2.14
N ARG A 29 7.23 -8.80 1.08
CA ARG A 29 6.39 -9.63 0.20
C ARG A 29 5.86 -10.91 0.87
N HIS A 30 6.63 -11.47 1.81
CA HIS A 30 6.33 -12.77 2.43
C HIS A 30 6.21 -12.67 3.95
N MET A 31 5.53 -11.62 4.42
CA MET A 31 5.32 -11.43 5.85
C MET A 31 4.12 -12.24 6.35
N GLU A 32 4.10 -12.58 7.64
CA GLU A 32 2.96 -13.27 8.24
C GLU A 32 1.68 -12.41 8.14
N ALA A 33 0.54 -13.05 7.92
CA ALA A 33 -0.72 -12.34 7.63
C ALA A 33 -1.15 -11.40 8.78
N THR A 34 -0.92 -11.80 10.03
CA THR A 34 -1.23 -10.98 11.21
C THR A 34 -0.32 -9.76 11.34
N GLU A 35 0.97 -9.92 11.06
CA GLU A 35 1.94 -8.82 11.04
C GLU A 35 1.63 -7.84 9.91
N PHE A 36 1.31 -8.35 8.73
CA PHE A 36 0.91 -7.52 7.59
C PHE A 36 -0.38 -6.77 7.85
N SER A 37 -1.40 -7.41 8.41
CA SER A 37 -2.66 -6.75 8.79
C SER A 37 -2.41 -5.61 9.78
N ALA A 38 -1.57 -5.82 10.79
CA ALA A 38 -1.22 -4.78 11.76
C ALA A 38 -0.44 -3.61 11.13
N LEU A 39 0.47 -3.91 10.20
CA LEU A 39 1.20 -2.88 9.45
C LEU A 39 0.26 -2.08 8.53
N ARG A 40 -0.57 -2.77 7.75
CA ARG A 40 -1.58 -2.17 6.86
C ARG A 40 -2.50 -1.23 7.64
N HIS A 41 -3.01 -1.68 8.79
CA HIS A 41 -3.87 -0.85 9.64
C HIS A 41 -3.18 0.46 10.08
N GLN A 42 -1.89 0.39 10.44
CA GLN A 42 -1.12 1.58 10.81
C GLN A 42 -0.84 2.51 9.63
N ILE A 43 -0.52 1.97 8.45
CA ILE A 43 -0.35 2.77 7.23
C ILE A 43 -1.65 3.51 6.90
N LEU A 44 -2.80 2.82 6.94
CA LEU A 44 -4.10 3.43 6.67
C LEU A 44 -4.50 4.46 7.72
N ALA A 45 -4.25 4.19 9.00
CA ALA A 45 -4.49 5.15 10.08
C ALA A 45 -3.63 6.43 9.91
N ALA A 46 -2.36 6.27 9.52
CA ALA A 46 -1.47 7.39 9.23
C ALA A 46 -1.91 8.19 7.99
N LEU A 47 -2.50 7.54 6.99
CA LEU A 47 -3.12 8.17 5.81
C LEU A 47 -4.57 8.62 6.04
N GLN A 48 -5.07 8.51 7.28
CA GLN A 48 -6.45 8.88 7.64
C GLN A 48 -7.52 8.15 6.79
N ALA A 49 -7.17 6.98 6.26
CA ALA A 49 -8.03 6.15 5.43
C ALA A 49 -8.75 5.09 6.27
N SER A 50 -9.96 4.72 5.86
CA SER A 50 -10.70 3.61 6.48
C SER A 50 -10.18 2.28 5.97
N ASP A 51 -10.02 1.30 6.86
CA ASP A 51 -9.63 -0.05 6.49
C ASP A 51 -10.81 -0.81 5.90
N THR A 52 -10.98 -0.66 4.59
CA THR A 52 -11.98 -1.37 3.77
C THR A 52 -11.35 -2.58 3.07
N PRO A 53 -12.15 -3.55 2.58
CA PRO A 53 -11.67 -4.67 1.77
C PRO A 53 -11.34 -4.22 0.33
N ALA A 54 -10.51 -3.19 0.20
CA ALA A 54 -9.99 -2.62 -1.03
C ALA A 54 -8.47 -2.70 -1.04
N TRP A 55 -7.88 -2.66 -2.23
CA TRP A 55 -6.44 -2.43 -2.35
C TRP A 55 -6.18 -0.93 -2.48
N TYR A 56 -4.95 -0.53 -2.16
CA TYR A 56 -4.57 0.89 -2.20
C TYR A 56 -3.33 1.10 -3.05
N LEU A 57 -3.39 2.06 -3.96
CA LEU A 57 -2.22 2.57 -4.67
C LEU A 57 -1.69 3.78 -3.92
N LEU A 58 -0.60 3.59 -3.19
CA LEU A 58 0.08 4.64 -2.45
C LEU A 58 1.02 5.38 -3.40
N GLY A 59 0.86 6.70 -3.48
CA GLY A 59 1.60 7.54 -4.41
C GLY A 59 1.64 8.98 -3.95
N THR A 60 1.92 9.88 -4.90
CA THR A 60 1.74 11.32 -4.71
C THR A 60 1.19 11.92 -5.99
N ASP A 61 0.42 13.00 -5.88
CA ASP A 61 -0.03 13.76 -7.03
C ASP A 61 1.14 14.20 -7.93
N GLY A 62 0.90 14.19 -9.24
CA GLY A 62 1.90 14.56 -10.25
C GLY A 62 3.00 13.52 -10.52
N CYS A 63 2.97 12.35 -9.88
CA CYS A 63 3.95 11.29 -10.12
C CYS A 63 3.69 10.53 -11.42
N HIS A 64 4.62 10.59 -12.38
CA HIS A 64 4.50 9.87 -13.66
C HIS A 64 4.42 8.35 -13.48
N LEU A 65 5.25 7.79 -12.60
CA LEU A 65 5.24 6.35 -12.31
C LEU A 65 3.90 5.88 -11.72
N CYS A 66 3.21 6.72 -10.95
CA CYS A 66 1.88 6.40 -10.42
C CYS A 66 0.86 6.22 -11.55
N HIS A 67 0.95 6.99 -12.64
CA HIS A 67 0.09 6.82 -13.81
C HIS A 67 0.36 5.50 -14.56
N GLU A 68 1.64 5.11 -14.66
CA GLU A 68 2.01 3.81 -15.22
C GLU A 68 1.46 2.65 -14.39
N ALA A 69 1.66 2.69 -13.06
CA ALA A 69 1.13 1.70 -12.14
C ALA A 69 -0.41 1.63 -12.20
N GLN A 70 -1.09 2.77 -12.27
CA GLN A 70 -2.55 2.82 -12.44
C GLN A 70 -2.99 2.16 -13.75
N SER A 71 -2.24 2.33 -14.85
CA SER A 71 -2.53 1.68 -16.13
C SER A 71 -2.37 0.16 -16.05
N ILE A 72 -1.34 -0.32 -15.34
CA ILE A 72 -1.13 -1.75 -15.07
C ILE A 72 -2.29 -2.32 -14.23
N ILE A 73 -2.70 -1.62 -13.17
CA ILE A 73 -3.81 -1.99 -12.31
C ILE A 73 -5.14 -2.01 -13.07
N HIS A 74 -5.41 -1.00 -13.91
CA HIS A 74 -6.61 -0.97 -14.75
C HIS A 74 -6.66 -2.15 -15.71
N THR A 75 -5.52 -2.51 -16.29
CA THR A 75 -5.40 -3.71 -17.12
C THR A 75 -5.70 -4.97 -16.30
N ALA A 76 -5.17 -5.08 -15.09
CA ALA A 76 -5.46 -6.21 -14.19
C ALA A 76 -6.96 -6.32 -13.84
N LEU A 77 -7.60 -5.21 -13.49
CA LEU A 77 -9.04 -5.14 -13.22
C LEU A 77 -9.88 -5.59 -14.43
N SER A 78 -9.43 -5.30 -15.65
CA SER A 78 -10.14 -5.71 -16.87
C SER A 78 -10.07 -7.22 -17.16
N VAL A 79 -9.07 -7.93 -16.64
CA VAL A 79 -8.86 -9.37 -16.88
C VAL A 79 -9.16 -10.25 -15.66
N CYS A 80 -9.21 -9.68 -14.46
CA CYS A 80 -9.48 -10.38 -13.20
C CYS A 80 -10.80 -9.90 -12.58
N ALA A 81 -11.92 -10.57 -12.90
CA ALA A 81 -13.25 -10.18 -12.44
C ALA A 81 -13.45 -10.18 -10.92
N GLN A 82 -12.61 -10.90 -10.16
CA GLN A 82 -12.67 -11.00 -8.70
C GLN A 82 -11.71 -10.04 -7.98
N MET A 83 -10.94 -9.24 -8.72
CA MET A 83 -9.96 -8.34 -8.12
C MET A 83 -10.68 -7.26 -7.28
N PRO A 84 -10.22 -6.97 -6.05
CA PRO A 84 -10.77 -5.90 -5.24
C PRO A 84 -10.67 -4.52 -5.92
N THR A 85 -11.56 -3.61 -5.55
CA THR A 85 -11.45 -2.20 -5.97
C THR A 85 -10.11 -1.63 -5.50
N VAL A 86 -9.49 -0.79 -6.32
CA VAL A 86 -8.23 -0.11 -5.98
C VAL A 86 -8.49 1.38 -5.78
N CYS A 87 -8.15 1.89 -4.60
CA CYS A 87 -8.25 3.30 -4.24
C CYS A 87 -6.86 3.95 -4.27
N ALA A 88 -6.73 5.16 -4.80
CA ALA A 88 -5.49 5.92 -4.69
C ALA A 88 -5.44 6.62 -3.31
N LEU A 89 -4.27 6.60 -2.66
CA LEU A 89 -4.00 7.37 -1.45
C LEU A 89 -2.72 8.18 -1.66
N ASP A 90 -2.80 9.49 -1.38
CA ASP A 90 -1.63 10.37 -1.47
C ASP A 90 -0.84 10.33 -0.16
N LEU A 91 0.45 10.00 -0.24
CA LEU A 91 1.35 10.03 0.90
C LEU A 91 1.49 11.45 1.48
N ALA A 92 1.30 12.50 0.68
CA ALA A 92 1.35 13.89 1.15
C ALA A 92 0.24 14.20 2.17
N ASP A 93 -0.83 13.41 2.22
CA ASP A 93 -1.93 13.55 3.19
C ASP A 93 -1.65 12.83 4.52
N ALA A 94 -0.48 12.20 4.67
CA ALA A 94 -0.12 11.46 5.87
C ALA A 94 -0.04 12.39 7.10
N ALA A 95 -0.75 12.02 8.17
CA ALA A 95 -0.68 12.71 9.46
C ALA A 95 0.67 12.48 10.19
N ASP A 96 1.41 11.45 9.80
CA ASP A 96 2.75 11.12 10.31
C ASP A 96 3.78 11.22 9.17
N GLU A 97 4.57 12.30 9.17
CA GLU A 97 5.56 12.59 8.13
C GLU A 97 6.59 11.48 7.93
N ARG A 98 6.84 10.65 8.96
CA ARG A 98 7.76 9.51 8.85
C ARG A 98 7.28 8.50 7.82
N LEU A 99 5.97 8.39 7.59
CA LEU A 99 5.43 7.54 6.53
C LEU A 99 5.91 8.01 5.15
N VAL A 100 5.93 9.32 4.94
CA VAL A 100 6.41 9.96 3.70
C VAL A 100 7.89 9.68 3.51
N ASP A 101 8.70 9.84 4.55
CA ASP A 101 10.14 9.56 4.50
C ASP A 101 10.46 8.09 4.18
N LEU A 102 9.66 7.17 4.74
CA LEU A 102 9.86 5.73 4.60
C LEU A 102 9.38 5.20 3.25
N LEU A 103 8.20 5.64 2.78
CA LEU A 103 7.56 5.10 1.57
C LEU A 103 7.77 5.97 0.32
N GLY A 104 8.06 7.26 0.47
CA GLY A 104 8.14 8.21 -0.64
C GLY A 104 9.20 7.87 -1.68
N ARG A 105 10.24 7.10 -1.31
CA ARG A 105 11.27 6.61 -2.24
C ARG A 105 10.87 5.35 -3.02
N HIS A 106 9.74 4.76 -2.67
CA HIS A 106 9.25 3.49 -3.21
C HIS A 106 7.93 3.63 -3.97
N ILE A 107 7.35 4.84 -4.03
CA ILE A 107 6.13 5.07 -4.80
C ILE A 107 6.36 4.85 -6.30
N PRO A 108 5.33 4.35 -7.01
CA PRO A 108 4.06 3.86 -6.49
C PRO A 108 4.17 2.52 -5.77
N ILE A 109 3.34 2.32 -4.76
CA ILE A 109 3.24 1.06 -4.01
C ILE A 109 1.80 0.55 -4.10
N LEU A 110 1.60 -0.66 -4.59
CA LEU A 110 0.30 -1.34 -4.49
C LEU A 110 0.25 -2.11 -3.16
N MET A 111 -0.59 -1.66 -2.24
CA MET A 111 -0.89 -2.34 -0.97
C MET A 111 -2.13 -3.20 -1.12
N THR A 112 -1.94 -4.52 -1.07
CA THR A 112 -3.05 -5.50 -1.07
C THR A 112 -3.47 -5.82 0.36
N ASP A 113 -4.27 -6.86 0.54
CA ASP A 113 -4.64 -7.38 1.87
C ASP A 113 -3.55 -8.24 2.51
N SER A 114 -2.53 -8.65 1.73
CA SER A 114 -1.49 -9.60 2.17
C SER A 114 -0.05 -9.10 2.01
N GLN A 115 0.21 -8.09 1.17
CA GLN A 115 1.58 -7.61 0.93
C GLN A 115 1.64 -6.20 0.33
N LEU A 116 2.84 -5.60 0.38
CA LEU A 116 3.20 -4.42 -0.38
C LEU A 116 3.95 -4.82 -1.66
N LEU A 117 3.50 -4.30 -2.81
CA LEU A 117 4.21 -4.35 -4.08
C LEU A 117 4.78 -2.96 -4.39
N CYS A 118 6.06 -2.75 -4.11
CA CYS A 118 6.78 -1.54 -4.50
C CYS A 118 7.14 -1.60 -5.99
N TYR A 119 7.00 -0.48 -6.70
CA TYR A 119 7.42 -0.40 -8.11
C TYR A 119 8.92 -0.75 -8.28
N PRO A 120 9.32 -1.40 -9.38
CA PRO A 120 8.49 -1.88 -10.49
C PRO A 120 7.72 -3.17 -10.17
N PHE A 121 6.47 -3.23 -10.61
CA PHE A 121 5.63 -4.42 -10.65
C PHE A 121 4.84 -4.47 -11.96
N GLY A 122 4.48 -5.67 -12.41
CA GLY A 122 3.71 -5.88 -13.63
C GLY A 122 2.40 -6.63 -13.41
N LEU A 123 1.67 -6.85 -14.49
CA LEU A 123 0.42 -7.61 -14.47
C LEU A 123 0.61 -9.01 -13.84
N MET A 124 1.76 -9.65 -14.12
CA MET A 124 2.08 -10.99 -13.60
C MET A 124 2.39 -11.01 -12.09
N ASP A 125 2.68 -9.86 -11.48
CA ASP A 125 2.79 -9.75 -10.01
C ASP A 125 1.41 -9.57 -9.36
N ILE A 126 0.46 -8.95 -10.06
CA ILE A 126 -0.87 -8.61 -9.56
C ILE A 126 -1.86 -9.77 -9.69
N ILE A 127 -1.91 -10.42 -10.86
CA ILE A 127 -2.90 -11.49 -11.15
C ILE A 127 -2.89 -12.60 -10.08
N PRO A 128 -1.74 -13.14 -9.63
CA PRO A 128 -1.74 -14.20 -8.62
C PRO A 128 -2.36 -13.78 -7.29
N LEU A 129 -2.28 -12.49 -6.94
CA LEU A 129 -2.83 -11.94 -5.71
C LEU A 129 -4.35 -11.79 -5.80
N ALA A 130 -4.86 -11.45 -6.99
CA ALA A 130 -6.29 -11.30 -7.23
C ALA A 130 -7.01 -12.66 -7.28
N SER A 131 -6.30 -13.72 -7.67
CA SER A 131 -6.84 -15.09 -7.73
C SER A 131 -6.80 -15.84 -6.39
N SER A 132 -6.21 -15.23 -5.35
CA SER A 132 -6.08 -15.81 -4.00
C SER A 132 -7.11 -15.25 -3.01
N VAL A 133 -8.07 -14.46 -3.51
CA VAL A 133 -9.15 -13.82 -2.73
C VAL A 133 -10.43 -14.66 -2.78
#